data_AF-A0A7K4GQ61-F1
#
_entry.id   AF-A0A7K4GQ61-F1
#
_cell.length_a   1.000
_cell.length_b   1.000
_cell.length_c   1.000
_cell.angle_alpha   90.00
_cell.angle_beta   90.00
_cell.angle_gamma   90.00
#
_symmetry.space_group_name_H-M   'P 1'
#
loop_
_entity.id
_entity.type
_entity.pdbx_description
1 polymer ?
#
loop_
_entity_poly.entity_id
_entity_poly.type
_entity_poly.pdbx_seq_one_letter_code
_entity_poly.pdbx_strand_id
1 'polypeptide(L)' 'MVEKQILKLSKLCEHWAAHNNSHKESYIKWRDIAKDNGLNSVVEKINKAIEMMDRSTEFLLSARKDLEM' A
#
# COMPACT_ATOMS: atom_id res chain seq x y z
N MET A 1 26.89 1.90 13.59
CA MET A 1 25.54 1.49 14.08
C MET A 1 24.41 2.15 13.29
N VAL A 2 24.53 3.44 12.96
CA VAL A 2 23.54 4.19 12.17
C VAL A 2 23.32 3.61 10.77
N GLU A 3 24.38 3.26 10.04
CA GLU A 3 24.27 2.61 8.72
C GLU A 3 23.44 1.32 8.73
N LYS A 4 23.60 0.48 9.77
CA LYS A 4 22.82 -0.75 9.91
C LYS A 4 21.33 -0.46 10.15
N GLN A 5 21.01 0.63 10.86
CA GLN A 5 19.63 1.06 11.10
C GLN A 5 19.00 1.65 9.83
N ILE A 6 19.74 2.47 9.08
CA ILE A 6 19.31 3.04 7.79
C ILE A 6 19.05 1.92 6.77
N LEU A 7 19.98 0.96 6.64
CA LEU A 7 19.80 -0.19 5.75
C LEU A 7 18.57 -1.02 6.12
N LYS A 8 18.34 -1.24 7.43
CA LYS A 8 17.14 -1.95 7.91
C LYS A 8 15.87 -1.16 7.55
N LEU A 9 15.88 0.16 7.71
CA LEU A 9 14.73 1.00 7.38
C LEU A 9 14.41 0.97 5.89
N SER A 10 15.41 1.09 5.00
CA SER A 10 15.21 0.96 3.55
C SER A 10 14.54 -0.37 3.19
N LYS A 11 15.02 -1.49 3.74
CA LYS A 11 14.42 -2.82 3.53
C LYS A 11 12.99 -2.92 4.04
N LEU A 12 12.67 -2.26 5.16
CA LEU A 12 11.30 -2.23 5.69
C LEU A 12 10.38 -1.42 4.77
N CYS A 13 10.83 -0.28 4.24
CA CYS A 13 10.07 0.51 3.27
C CYS A 13 9.73 -0.31 2.02
N GLU A 14 10.69 -1.02 1.44
CA GLU A 14 10.46 -1.94 0.32
C GLU A 14 9.48 -3.06 0.67
N HIS A 15 9.68 -3.72 1.82
CA HIS A 15 8.84 -4.83 2.26
C HIS A 15 7.36 -4.43 2.40
N TRP A 16 7.09 -3.30 3.07
CA TRP A 16 5.71 -2.84 3.28
C TRP A 16 5.07 -2.30 2.00
N ALA A 17 5.84 -1.66 1.11
CA ALA A 17 5.37 -1.29 -0.21
C ALA A 17 4.94 -2.52 -1.03
N ALA A 18 5.73 -3.60 -1.00
CA ALA A 18 5.37 -4.86 -1.65
C ALA A 18 4.15 -5.52 -0.99
N HIS A 19 4.04 -5.47 0.34
CA HIS A 19 2.91 -6.04 1.07
C HIS A 19 1.58 -5.33 0.77
N ASN A 20 1.61 -4.00 0.62
CA ASN A 20 0.45 -3.20 0.21
C ASN A 20 -0.13 -3.67 -1.13
N ASN A 21 0.72 -4.04 -2.11
CA ASN A 21 0.25 -4.59 -3.38
C ASN A 21 -0.53 -5.89 -3.19
N SER A 22 -0.11 -6.77 -2.27
CA SER A 22 -0.83 -8.01 -1.96
C SER A 22 -2.18 -7.74 -1.29
N HIS A 23 -2.25 -6.76 -0.37
CA HIS A 23 -3.51 -6.35 0.23
C HIS A 23 -4.47 -5.73 -0.78
N LYS A 24 -3.96 -4.98 -1.77
CA LYS A 24 -4.74 -4.37 -2.84
C LYS A 24 -5.56 -5.40 -3.62
N GLU A 25 -4.99 -6.57 -3.90
CA GLU A 25 -5.71 -7.66 -4.57
C GLU A 25 -6.94 -8.12 -3.77
N SER A 26 -6.82 -8.21 -2.44
CA SER A 26 -7.95 -8.56 -1.57
C SER A 26 -9.01 -7.46 -1.58
N TYR A 27 -8.60 -6.19 -1.53
CA TYR A 27 -9.53 -5.06 -1.52
C TYR A 27 -10.30 -4.95 -2.84
N ILE A 28 -9.63 -5.22 -3.96
CA ILE A 28 -10.24 -5.32 -5.28
C ILE A 28 -11.35 -6.38 -5.28
N LYS A 29 -11.08 -7.58 -4.76
CA LYS A 29 -12.08 -8.66 -4.66
C LYS A 29 -13.29 -8.23 -3.83
N TRP A 30 -13.06 -7.56 -2.69
CA TRP A 30 -14.17 -7.10 -1.83
C TRP A 30 -14.98 -5.96 -2.45
N ARG A 31 -14.31 -5.04 -3.15
CA ARG A 31 -14.98 -4.00 -3.94
C ARG A 31 -15.86 -4.63 -5.01
N ASP A 32 -15.36 -5.65 -5.71
CA ASP A 32 -16.10 -6.31 -6.79
C ASP A 32 -17.33 -7.04 -6.24
N ILE A 33 -17.20 -7.74 -5.11
CA ILE A 33 -18.34 -8.31 -4.38
C ILE A 33 -19.37 -7.22 -4.02
N ALA A 34 -18.93 -6.08 -3.48
CA ALA A 34 -19.82 -4.97 -3.13
C ALA A 34 -20.53 -4.38 -4.36
N LYS A 35 -19.81 -4.29 -5.48
CA LYS A 35 -20.33 -3.81 -6.76
C LYS A 35 -21.40 -4.75 -7.32
N ASP A 36 -21.15 -6.05 -7.32
CA ASP A 36 -22.08 -7.07 -7.81
C ASP A 36 -23.38 -7.11 -7.00
N ASN A 37 -23.35 -6.64 -5.75
CA ASN A 37 -24.50 -6.54 -4.85
C ASN A 37 -25.13 -5.13 -4.81
N GLY A 38 -24.73 -4.20 -5.68
CA GLY A 38 -25.29 -2.85 -5.74
C GLY A 38 -24.99 -1.97 -4.52
N LEU A 39 -23.99 -2.32 -3.71
CA LEU A 39 -23.61 -1.62 -2.48
C LEU A 39 -22.70 -0.41 -2.77
N ASN A 40 -23.22 0.58 -3.51
CA ASN A 40 -22.44 1.71 -4.03
C ASN A 40 -21.61 2.46 -2.96
N SER A 41 -22.18 2.69 -1.77
CA SER A 41 -21.45 3.38 -0.69
C SER A 41 -20.32 2.54 -0.08
N VAL A 42 -20.37 1.21 -0.21
CA VAL A 42 -19.28 0.30 0.20
C VAL A 42 -18.19 0.31 -0.85
N VAL A 43 -18.57 0.25 -2.14
CA VAL A 43 -17.64 0.35 -3.28
C VAL A 43 -16.81 1.63 -3.18
N GLU A 44 -17.44 2.77 -2.91
CA GLU A 44 -16.75 4.06 -2.74
C GLU A 44 -15.70 4.04 -1.63
N LYS A 45 -16.05 3.49 -0.45
CA LYS A 45 -15.12 3.39 0.69
C LYS A 45 -13.95 2.47 0.39
N ILE A 46 -14.19 1.31 -0.25
CA ILE A 46 -13.11 0.38 -0.59
C ILE A 46 -12.21 0.97 -1.68
N ASN A 47 -12.76 1.66 -2.68
CA ASN A 47 -11.96 2.41 -3.65
C ASN A 47 -11.06 3.43 -2.97
N LYS A 48 -11.58 4.17 -1.97
CA LYS A 48 -10.77 5.12 -1.22
C LYS A 48 -9.66 4.43 -0.43
N ALA A 49 -9.93 3.27 0.17
CA ALA A 49 -8.92 2.49 0.86
C ALA A 49 -7.81 2.02 -0.09
N ILE A 50 -8.15 1.58 -1.30
CA ILE A 50 -7.19 1.23 -2.35
C ILE A 50 -6.33 2.44 -2.73
N GLU A 51 -6.94 3.61 -2.97
CA GLU A 51 -6.23 4.84 -3.30
C GLU A 51 -5.23 5.23 -2.19
N MET A 52 -5.64 5.16 -0.93
CA MET A 52 -4.75 5.50 0.19
C MET A 52 -3.60 4.49 0.34
N MET A 53 -3.83 3.22 0.00
CA MET A 53 -2.79 2.20 0.00
C MET A 53 -1.78 2.39 -1.13
N ASP A 54 -2.24 2.81 -2.31
CA ASP A 54 -1.36 3.20 -3.43
C ASP A 54 -0.47 4.39 -3.02
N ARG A 55 -1.06 5.44 -2.43
CA ARG A 55 -0.30 6.58 -1.92
C ARG A 55 0.71 6.18 -0.83
N SER A 56 0.31 5.30 0.09
CA SER A 56 1.22 4.77 1.11
C SER A 56 2.42 4.05 0.47
N THR A 57 2.17 3.27 -0.58
CA THR A 57 3.22 2.56 -1.34
C THR A 57 4.17 3.55 -2.01
N GLU A 58 3.66 4.59 -2.66
CA GLU A 58 4.46 5.65 -3.29
C GLU A 58 5.38 6.34 -2.27
N PHE A 59 4.85 6.73 -1.11
CA PHE A 59 5.65 7.37 -0.05
C PHE A 59 6.72 6.44 0.52
N LEU A 60 6.42 5.14 0.71
CA LEU A 60 7.41 4.17 1.19
C LEU A 60 8.55 3.99 0.19
N LEU A 61 8.25 3.91 -1.12
CA LEU A 61 9.27 3.79 -2.16
C LEU A 61 10.10 5.07 -2.30
N SER A 62 9.48 6.25 -2.16
CA SER A 62 10.20 7.53 -2.14
C SER A 62 11.16 7.59 -0.94
N ALA A 63 10.68 7.28 0.27
CA ALA A 63 11.51 7.27 1.47
C ALA A 63 12.68 6.28 1.35
N ARG A 64 12.45 5.10 0.76
CA ARG A 64 13.53 4.15 0.45
C ARG A 64 14.59 4.77 -0.45
N LYS A 65 14.18 5.43 -1.54
CA LYS A 65 15.11 6.07 -2.47
C LYS A 65 15.97 7.13 -1.78
N ASP A 66 15.38 7.93 -0.91
CA ASP A 66 16.10 8.97 -0.15
C ASP A 66 17.10 8.37 0.86
N LEU A 67 16.89 7.13 1.32
CA LEU A 67 17.80 6.41 2.22
C LEU A 67 18.98 5.72 1.50
N GLU A 68 18.92 5.59 0.18
CA GLU A 68 19.95 4.96 -0.67
C GLU A 68 20.84 5.98 -1.40
N MET A 69 20.52 7.29 -1.29
CA MET A 69 21.31 8.42 -1.80
C MET A 69 22.45 8.81 -0.84
#